data_AF-A0A1D9G8L2-F1
#
_entry.id   AF-A0A1D9G8L2-F1
#
_cell.length_a   1.000
_cell.length_b   1.000
_cell.length_c   1.000
_cell.angle_alpha   90.00
_cell.angle_beta   90.00
_cell.angle_gamma   90.00
#
_symmetry.space_group_name_H-M   'P 1'
#
loop_
_entity.id
_entity.type
_entity.pdbx_description
1 polymer ?
#
loop_
_entity_poly.entity_id
_entity_poly.type
_entity_poly.pdbx_seq_one_letter_code
_entity_poly.pdbx_strand_id
1 'polypeptide(L)' 'MANLILNGSSAPKDIELYQHKDSLPSGDLDPKFKKKPELALELIDKSLKRGYRPGIVLIDAGYGNNTSWLRELE' A
#
# COMPACT_ATOMS: atom_id res chain seq x y z
N MET A 1 6.51 8.82 -18.35
CA MET A 1 6.82 8.22 -17.03
C MET A 1 6.31 9.19 -15.98
N ALA A 2 5.24 8.85 -15.27
CA ALA A 2 4.68 9.75 -14.27
C ALA A 2 5.43 9.56 -12.94
N ASN A 3 6.38 10.45 -12.66
CA ASN A 3 6.92 10.62 -11.32
C ASN A 3 5.90 11.46 -10.54
N LEU A 4 5.05 10.81 -9.76
CA LEU A 4 4.20 11.52 -8.79
C LEU A 4 4.96 11.58 -7.45
N ILE A 5 5.83 12.59 -7.33
CA ILE A 5 6.40 12.97 -6.03
C ILE A 5 5.42 13.95 -5.38
N LEU A 6 4.62 13.46 -4.45
CA LEU A 6 3.87 14.31 -3.52
C LEU A 6 4.59 14.31 -2.17
N ASN A 7 5.68 15.07 -2.09
CA ASN A 7 6.19 15.57 -0.81
C ASN A 7 5.26 16.69 -0.37
N GLY A 8 4.19 16.35 0.33
CA GLY A 8 3.24 17.30 0.86
C GLY A 8 2.44 16.67 1.98
N SER A 9 2.46 17.31 3.14
CA SER A 9 1.77 16.95 4.38
C SER A 9 0.23 17.00 4.26
N SER A 10 -0.35 16.43 3.21
CA SER A 10 -1.77 16.55 2.88
C SER A 10 -2.37 15.39 2.08
N ALA A 11 -1.68 14.25 1.95
CA ALA A 11 -2.40 13.03 1.57
C ALA A 11 -3.48 12.77 2.64
N PRO A 12 -4.74 12.49 2.26
CA PRO A 12 -5.72 11.98 3.21
C PRO A 12 -5.08 10.84 3.98
N LYS A 13 -5.29 10.77 5.30
CA LYS A 13 -4.62 9.79 6.19
C LYS A 13 -4.89 8.32 5.81
N ASP A 14 -5.69 8.09 4.78
CA ASP A 14 -6.21 6.82 4.28
C ASP A 14 -5.65 6.47 2.90
N ILE A 15 -4.74 7.28 2.34
CA ILE A 15 -4.04 7.00 1.08
C ILE A 15 -2.57 6.74 1.38
N GLU A 16 -2.08 5.55 1.02
CA GLU A 16 -0.66 5.21 1.06
C GLU A 16 -0.15 4.96 -0.37
N LEU A 17 1.01 5.52 -0.69
CA LEU A 17 1.62 5.38 -2.01
C LEU A 17 2.62 4.24 -2.00
N TYR A 18 2.43 3.28 -2.91
CA TYR A 18 3.41 2.24 -3.14
C TYR A 18 4.68 2.83 -3.77
N GLN A 19 5.82 2.59 -3.13
CA GLN A 19 7.14 2.93 -3.64
C GLN A 19 7.78 1.70 -4.29
N HIS A 20 8.05 1.78 -5.60
CA HIS A 20 8.79 0.72 -6.28
C HIS A 20 10.22 0.67 -5.74
N LYS A 21 10.80 -0.54 -5.62
CA LYS A 21 12.15 -0.75 -5.09
C LYS A 21 13.20 0.16 -5.76
N ASP A 22 13.12 0.35 -7.07
CA ASP A 22 14.07 1.17 -7.84
C ASP A 22 14.00 2.67 -7.50
N SER A 23 12.96 3.11 -6.78
CA SER A 23 12.81 4.47 -6.29
C SER A 23 13.51 4.70 -4.94
N LEU A 24 14.00 3.65 -4.29
CA LEU A 24 14.64 3.70 -2.97
C LEU A 24 16.16 3.51 -3.08
N PRO A 25 16.97 4.22 -2.27
CA PRO A 25 18.43 4.15 -2.32
C PRO A 25 19.00 2.73 -2.21
N SER A 26 18.37 1.89 -1.39
CA SER A 26 18.80 0.50 -1.15
C SER A 26 17.86 -0.54 -1.76
N GLY A 27 16.99 -0.15 -2.69
CA GLY A 27 16.12 -1.10 -3.37
C GLY A 27 15.12 -1.79 -2.42
N ASP A 28 15.05 -3.11 -2.53
CA ASP A 28 14.24 -4.00 -1.71
C ASP A 28 14.84 -4.26 -0.30
N LEU A 29 16.08 -3.85 -0.06
CA LEU A 29 16.72 -3.86 1.26
C LEU A 29 16.48 -2.56 2.05
N ASP A 30 15.85 -1.56 1.43
CA ASP A 30 15.53 -0.32 2.13
C ASP A 30 14.50 -0.58 3.24
N PRO A 31 14.73 -0.15 4.49
CA PRO A 31 13.77 -0.34 5.59
C PRO A 31 12.39 0.27 5.34
N LYS A 32 12.28 1.21 4.41
CA LYS A 32 11.01 1.83 3.99
C LYS A 32 10.32 1.05 2.86
N PHE A 33 11.00 0.10 2.24
CA PHE A 33 10.39 -0.74 1.22
C PHE A 33 9.34 -1.64 1.87
N LYS A 34 8.12 -1.57 1.34
CA LYS A 34 7.02 -2.47 1.70
C LYS A 34 6.48 -3.08 0.43
N LYS A 35 6.16 -4.37 0.47
CA LYS A 35 5.47 -5.01 -0.64
C LYS A 35 4.03 -4.50 -0.71
N LYS A 36 3.43 -4.53 -1.89
CA LYS A 36 2.02 -4.12 -2.08
C LYS A 36 1.03 -4.86 -1.15
N PRO A 37 1.17 -6.18 -0.93
CA PRO A 37 0.40 -6.90 0.10
C PRO A 37 0.51 -6.32 1.51
N GLU A 38 1.73 -6.10 1.98
CA GLU A 38 2.03 -5.59 3.33
C GLU A 38 1.43 -4.19 3.52
N LEU A 39 1.59 -3.34 2.51
CA LEU A 39 1.02 -1.98 2.50
C LEU A 39 -0.52 -2.00 2.57
N ALA A 40 -1.16 -2.91 1.83
CA ALA A 40 -2.61 -3.06 1.84
C ALA A 40 -3.14 -3.53 3.20
N LEU A 41 -2.50 -4.53 3.82
CA LEU A 41 -2.87 -5.00 5.16
C LEU A 41 -2.74 -3.91 6.22
N GLU A 42 -1.65 -3.14 6.19
CA GLU A 42 -1.48 -2.01 7.12
C GLU A 42 -2.55 -0.93 6.95
N LEU A 43 -3.00 -0.68 5.72
CA LEU A 43 -4.09 0.25 5.44
C LEU A 43 -5.43 -0.26 5.98
N ILE A 44 -5.72 -1.55 5.80
CA ILE A 44 -6.91 -2.20 6.36
C ILE A 44 -6.91 -2.05 7.89
N ASP A 45 -5.81 -2.41 8.54
CA ASP A 45 -5.66 -2.31 10.00
C ASP A 45 -5.80 -0.87 10.50
N LYS A 46 -5.18 0.10 9.84
CA LYS A 46 -5.31 1.53 10.18
C LYS A 46 -6.76 1.99 10.05
N SER A 47 -7.47 1.55 9.03
CA SER A 47 -8.87 1.89 8.79
C SER A 47 -9.78 1.31 9.87
N LEU A 48 -9.62 0.02 10.17
CA LEU A 48 -10.35 -0.69 11.24
C LEU A 48 -10.12 -0.05 12.61
N LYS A 49 -8.86 0.26 12.97
CA LYS A 49 -8.50 0.89 14.25
C LYS A 49 -9.11 2.27 14.45
N ARG A 50 -9.35 3.01 13.36
CA ARG A 50 -9.98 4.34 13.42
C ARG A 50 -11.51 4.26 13.57
N GLY A 51 -12.10 3.07 13.54
CA GLY A 51 -13.55 2.88 13.58
C GLY A 51 -14.25 3.29 12.28
N TYR A 52 -13.50 3.72 11.27
CA TYR A 52 -14.04 3.92 9.93
C TYR A 52 -14.33 2.54 9.35
N ARG A 53 -15.58 2.34 8.90
CA ARG A 53 -15.95 1.22 8.03
C ARG A 53 -16.11 1.73 6.58
N PRO A 54 -15.08 2.30 5.93
CA PRO A 54 -15.20 2.60 4.52
C PRO A 54 -15.16 1.27 3.77
N GLY A 55 -15.90 1.14 2.67
CA GLY A 55 -15.62 0.06 1.73
C GLY A 55 -14.18 0.18 1.28
N ILE A 56 -13.35 -0.82 1.57
CA ILE A 56 -11.94 -0.82 1.16
C ILE A 56 -11.90 -1.29 -0.28
N VAL A 57 -11.48 -0.41 -1.19
CA VAL A 57 -11.34 -0.73 -2.61
C VAL A 57 -9.86 -0.85 -2.92
N LEU A 58 -9.41 -2.09 -3.16
CA LEU A 58 -8.04 -2.39 -3.57
C LEU A 58 -7.97 -2.39 -5.10
N ILE A 59 -7.22 -1.45 -5.68
CA ILE A 59 -7.08 -1.30 -7.14
C ILE A 59 -5.63 -1.57 -7.52
N ASP A 60 -5.32 -2.79 -7.96
CA ASP A 60 -4.04 -3.15 -8.58
C ASP A 60 -4.24 -4.32 -9.56
N ALA A 61 -3.66 -4.21 -10.76
CA ALA A 61 -3.77 -5.25 -11.77
C ALA A 61 -3.09 -6.58 -11.35
N GLY A 62 -2.23 -6.57 -10.35
CA GLY A 62 -1.47 -7.73 -9.87
C GLY A 62 -2.12 -8.50 -8.71
N TYR A 63 -3.10 -7.93 -8.00
CA TYR A 63 -3.68 -8.60 -6.83
C TYR A 63 -4.45 -9.88 -7.17
N GLY A 64 -5.13 -9.92 -8.31
CA GLY A 64 -5.85 -11.11 -8.79
C GLY A 64 -4.93 -12.32 -9.06
N ASN A 65 -3.61 -12.10 -9.15
CA ASN A 65 -2.62 -13.14 -9.43
C ASN A 65 -1.85 -13.62 -8.18
N ASN A 66 -2.15 -13.09 -6.98
CA ASN A 66 -1.44 -13.43 -5.75
C ASN A 66 -2.32 -14.29 -4.82
N THR A 67 -2.33 -15.59 -5.06
CA THR A 67 -3.20 -16.57 -4.36
C THR A 67 -2.97 -16.64 -2.85
N SER A 68 -1.73 -16.45 -2.38
CA SER A 68 -1.43 -16.43 -0.95
C SER A 68 -2.02 -15.20 -0.26
N TRP A 69 -1.96 -14.05 -0.91
CA TRP A 69 -2.50 -12.81 -0.37
C TRP A 69 -4.03 -12.78 -0.37
N LEU A 70 -4.68 -13.33 -1.41
CA LEU A 70 -6.14 -13.45 -1.43
C LEU A 70 -6.68 -14.26 -0.24
N ARG A 71 -5.97 -15.31 0.18
CA ARG A 71 -6.33 -16.11 1.36
C ARG A 71 -6.21 -15.36 2.68
N GLU A 72 -5.37 -14.33 2.76
CA GLU A 72 -5.24 -13.50 3.97
C GLU A 72 -6.35 -12.44 4.07
N LEU A 73 -7.10 -12.22 2.99
CA LEU A 73 -8.23 -11.29 2.94
C LEU A 73 -9.59 -11.91 3.26
N GLU A 74 -9.73 -13.24 3.08
CA GLU A 74 -10.94 -14.03 3.41
C GLU A 74 -11.05 -14.30 4.92
#